data_AF-A0A9N8DDH4-F1
#
_entry.id   AF-A0A9N8DDH4-F1
#
_cell.length_a   1.000
_cell.length_b   1.000
_cell.length_c   1.000
_cell.angle_alpha   90.00
_cell.angle_beta   90.00
_cell.angle_gamma   90.00
#
_symmetry.space_group_name_H-M   'P 1'
#
loop_
_entity.id
_entity.type
_entity.pdbx_description
1 polymer ?
#
loop_
_entity_poly.entity_id
_entity_poly.type
_entity_poly.pdbx_seq_one_letter_code
_entity_poly.pdbx_strand_id
1 'polypeptide(L)'
;MNAPNMVFRAALLRSALRRATAGRKEVASRQLSSVTTSKAEPKPGFFGAWYNIFGSSTAGYATWLALGIVLGEAFTGSLTSTLWNLVNHGKTFETMDWSKFDPVDEEEEEDDDDDDDDDE
;
A
#
# COMPACT_ATOMS: atom_id res chain seq x y z
N MET A 1 13.08 -28.43 -67.32
CA MET A 1 12.53 -29.39 -66.34
C MET A 1 13.52 -29.52 -65.18
N ASN A 2 13.00 -29.46 -63.94
CA ASN A 2 13.59 -29.74 -62.63
C ASN A 2 14.75 -28.87 -62.06
N ALA A 3 14.40 -28.02 -61.09
CA ALA A 3 15.14 -27.85 -59.83
C ALA A 3 14.78 -29.06 -58.90
N PRO A 4 15.45 -29.38 -57.76
CA PRO A 4 15.95 -28.41 -56.76
C PRO A 4 17.12 -28.84 -55.81
N ASN A 5 17.44 -27.89 -54.92
CA ASN A 5 17.72 -28.06 -53.48
C ASN A 5 19.10 -28.46 -52.91
N MET A 6 19.55 -27.54 -52.03
CA MET A 6 20.23 -27.75 -50.74
C MET A 6 21.71 -28.20 -50.86
N VAL A 7 22.68 -27.62 -50.15
CA VAL A 7 22.89 -27.74 -48.69
C VAL A 7 24.15 -26.92 -48.34
N PHE A 8 24.04 -26.08 -47.29
CA PHE A 8 25.04 -25.70 -46.27
C PHE A 8 26.50 -25.37 -46.68
N ARG A 9 27.01 -24.17 -46.42
CA ARG A 9 27.51 -23.63 -45.13
C ARG A 9 28.53 -24.55 -44.40
N ALA A 10 29.63 -23.90 -44.00
CA ALA A 10 30.60 -24.25 -42.96
C ALA A 10 31.82 -25.10 -43.38
N ALA A 11 33.00 -24.47 -43.31
CA ALA A 11 34.11 -24.93 -42.47
C ALA A 11 35.30 -23.96 -42.59
N LEU A 12 35.25 -22.84 -41.87
CA LEU A 12 36.47 -22.13 -41.46
C LEU A 12 37.17 -22.97 -40.40
N LEU A 13 37.83 -24.05 -40.84
CA LEU A 13 38.72 -24.87 -40.01
C LEU A 13 40.15 -24.41 -40.25
N ARG A 14 40.58 -23.34 -39.56
CA ARG A 14 42.01 -22.96 -39.49
C ARG A 14 42.56 -23.26 -38.11
N SER A 15 42.88 -24.54 -37.95
CA SER A 15 44.06 -25.05 -37.25
C SER A 15 44.53 -24.29 -36.01
N ALA A 16 44.05 -24.77 -34.87
CA ALA A 16 44.75 -24.70 -33.59
C ALA A 16 46.06 -25.48 -33.68
N LEU A 17 47.21 -24.80 -33.59
CA LEU A 17 48.48 -25.44 -33.18
C LEU A 17 49.54 -24.40 -32.77
N ARG A 18 49.30 -23.65 -31.69
CA ARG A 18 50.37 -22.93 -30.97
C ARG A 18 50.05 -22.86 -29.49
N ARG A 19 50.13 -23.99 -28.79
CA ARG A 19 50.22 -24.02 -27.32
C ARG A 19 50.68 -25.39 -26.84
N ALA A 20 51.96 -25.68 -27.05
CA ALA A 20 52.63 -26.74 -26.33
C ALA A 20 54.12 -26.40 -26.32
N THR A 21 54.56 -25.68 -25.28
CA THR A 21 55.81 -25.94 -24.55
C THR A 21 56.12 -24.81 -23.56
N ALA A 22 56.39 -25.21 -22.33
CA ALA A 22 57.22 -24.52 -21.34
C ALA A 22 56.67 -23.22 -20.71
N GLY A 23 55.98 -23.41 -19.58
CA GLY A 23 55.64 -22.34 -18.65
C GLY A 23 54.94 -22.86 -17.41
N ARG A 24 55.41 -23.96 -16.80
CA ARG A 24 55.04 -24.30 -15.42
C ARG A 24 55.68 -23.28 -14.49
N LYS A 25 55.02 -22.13 -14.34
CA LYS A 25 55.20 -21.29 -13.16
C LYS A 25 54.17 -21.80 -12.17
N GLU A 26 54.65 -22.25 -11.02
CA GLU A 26 53.83 -22.54 -9.85
C GLU A 26 52.86 -21.38 -9.65
N VAL A 27 51.59 -21.61 -9.98
CA VAL A 27 50.53 -20.71 -9.54
C VAL A 27 50.40 -21.02 -8.07
N ALA A 28 51.17 -20.29 -7.25
CA ALA A 28 50.93 -20.20 -5.83
C ALA A 28 49.42 -19.97 -5.68
N SER A 29 48.71 -21.00 -5.25
CA SER A 29 47.31 -20.91 -4.88
C SER A 29 47.27 -19.94 -3.71
N ARG A 30 47.10 -18.66 -4.04
CA ARG A 30 46.65 -17.67 -3.08
C ARG A 30 45.27 -18.15 -2.65
N GLN A 31 45.25 -18.97 -1.60
CA GLN A 31 44.06 -19.15 -0.80
C GLN A 31 43.72 -17.75 -0.31
N LEU A 32 42.80 -17.10 -1.00
CA LEU A 32 42.15 -15.92 -0.48
C LEU A 32 41.35 -16.43 0.71
N SER A 33 41.91 -16.22 1.90
CA SER A 33 41.16 -16.34 3.14
C SER A 33 39.97 -15.40 3.00
N SER A 34 38.80 -15.96 2.68
CA SER A 34 37.54 -15.26 2.80
C SER A 34 37.34 -15.04 4.29
N VAL A 35 37.84 -13.91 4.78
CA VAL A 35 37.40 -13.38 6.06
C VAL A 35 35.95 -12.98 5.83
N THR A 36 35.02 -13.87 6.15
CA THR A 36 33.64 -13.49 6.35
C THR A 36 33.63 -12.57 7.57
N THR A 37 33.91 -11.29 7.36
CA THR A 37 33.51 -10.29 8.31
C THR A 37 31.99 -10.38 8.30
N SER A 38 31.40 -11.05 9.27
CA SER A 38 29.99 -10.86 9.59
C SER A 38 29.89 -9.42 10.11
N LYS A 39 29.99 -8.44 9.20
CA LYS A 39 29.45 -7.12 9.41
C LYS A 39 27.97 -7.41 9.58
N ALA A 40 27.50 -7.35 10.82
CA ALA A 40 26.09 -7.22 11.07
C ALA A 40 25.61 -6.10 10.14
N GLU A 41 24.81 -6.45 9.13
CA GLU A 41 24.25 -5.42 8.26
C GLU A 41 23.51 -4.46 9.20
N PRO A 42 23.83 -3.16 9.16
CA PRO A 42 23.15 -2.21 10.02
C PRO A 42 21.66 -2.35 9.71
N LYS A 43 20.87 -2.75 10.72
CA LYS A 43 19.43 -2.92 10.59
C LYS A 43 18.91 -1.66 9.90
N PRO A 44 18.24 -1.80 8.74
CA PRO A 44 17.77 -0.63 8.03
C PRO A 44 16.83 0.12 8.99
N GLY A 45 17.10 1.40 9.21
CA GLY A 45 16.18 2.27 9.94
C GLY A 45 14.81 2.28 9.25
N PHE A 46 13.79 2.87 9.88
CA PHE A 46 12.42 2.88 9.36
C PHE A 46 12.33 3.18 7.85
N PHE A 47 13.00 4.24 7.38
CA PHE A 47 13.02 4.60 5.97
C PHE A 47 13.72 3.58 5.07
N GLY A 48 14.77 2.92 5.56
CA GLY A 48 15.44 1.84 4.83
C GLY A 48 14.56 0.59 4.72
N ALA A 49 13.84 0.25 5.80
CA ALA A 49 12.89 -0.87 5.78
C ALA A 49 11.70 -0.58 4.84
N TRP A 50 11.13 0.63 4.92
CA TRP A 50 10.07 1.06 4.01
C TRP A 50 10.53 1.03 2.55
N TYR A 51 11.73 1.54 2.25
CA TYR A 51 12.27 1.53 0.90
C TYR A 51 12.47 0.09 0.39
N ASN A 52 13.00 -0.80 1.21
CA ASN A 52 13.18 -2.20 0.80
C ASN A 52 11.85 -2.90 0.48
N ILE A 53 10.79 -2.60 1.22
CA ILE A 53 9.47 -3.23 1.04
C ILE A 53 8.69 -2.59 -0.13
N PHE A 54 8.62 -1.26 -0.17
CA PHE A 54 7.74 -0.53 -1.07
C PHE A 54 8.48 0.25 -2.15
N GLY A 55 9.67 0.77 -1.86
CA GLY A 55 10.42 1.67 -2.77
C GLY A 55 11.42 0.97 -3.71
N SER A 56 11.74 -0.30 -3.47
CA SER A 56 12.80 -1.03 -4.18
C SER A 56 12.43 -1.40 -5.62
N SER A 57 11.13 -1.39 -5.95
CA SER A 57 10.63 -1.64 -7.30
C SER A 57 9.60 -0.58 -7.72
N THR A 58 9.56 -0.24 -9.00
CA THR A 58 8.58 0.72 -9.54
C THR A 58 7.14 0.26 -9.30
N ALA A 59 6.86 -1.04 -9.45
CA ALA A 59 5.52 -1.59 -9.21
C ALA A 59 5.12 -1.52 -7.72
N GLY A 60 6.04 -1.84 -6.81
CA GLY A 60 5.82 -1.71 -5.37
C GLY A 60 5.55 -0.26 -4.97
N TYR A 61 6.31 0.68 -5.53
CA TYR A 61 6.18 2.09 -5.21
C TYR A 61 4.86 2.66 -5.75
N ALA A 62 4.50 2.30 -6.98
CA ALA A 62 3.21 2.67 -7.57
C ALA A 62 2.02 2.14 -6.73
N THR A 63 2.11 0.89 -6.25
CA THR A 63 1.07 0.29 -5.40
C THR A 63 0.96 1.01 -4.05
N TRP A 64 2.10 1.33 -3.43
CA TRP A 64 2.14 2.10 -2.18
C TRP A 64 1.50 3.49 -2.35
N LEU A 65 1.81 4.19 -3.44
CA LEU A 65 1.20 5.48 -3.75
C LEU A 65 -0.31 5.36 -3.98
N ALA A 66 -0.75 4.38 -4.77
CA ALA A 66 -2.17 4.17 -5.02
C ALA A 66 -2.96 3.92 -3.72
N LEU A 67 -2.45 3.03 -2.86
CA LEU A 67 -3.04 2.78 -1.54
C LEU A 67 -3.02 4.02 -0.66
N GLY A 68 -1.91 4.77 -0.66
CA GLY A 68 -1.79 6.02 0.08
C GLY A 68 -2.82 7.07 -0.35
N ILE A 69 -3.10 7.18 -1.65
CA ILE A 69 -4.10 8.11 -2.19
C ILE A 69 -5.50 7.70 -1.73
N VAL A 70 -5.88 6.42 -1.89
CA VAL A 70 -7.21 5.93 -1.48
C VAL A 70 -7.45 6.14 0.00
N LEU A 71 -6.46 5.80 0.84
CA LEU A 71 -6.54 6.01 2.28
C LEU A 71 -6.58 7.50 2.64
N GLY A 72 -5.77 8.31 1.96
CA GLY A 72 -5.73 9.75 2.16
C GLY A 72 -7.04 10.43 1.81
N GLU A 73 -7.68 10.02 0.71
CA GLU A 73 -8.98 10.52 0.28
C GLU A 73 -10.08 10.16 1.30
N ALA A 74 -10.14 8.89 1.72
CA ALA A 74 -11.10 8.44 2.73
C ALA A 74 -10.93 9.20 4.06
N PHE A 75 -9.69 9.36 4.52
CA PHE A 75 -9.39 10.06 5.75
C PHE A 75 -9.73 11.55 5.65
N THR A 76 -9.34 12.20 4.56
CA THR A 76 -9.61 13.62 4.33
C THR A 76 -11.12 13.88 4.22
N GLY A 77 -11.85 13.05 3.48
CA GLY A 77 -13.31 13.17 3.37
C GLY A 77 -14.00 13.10 4.73
N SER A 78 -13.65 12.10 5.55
CA SER A 78 -14.21 11.97 6.90
C SER A 78 -13.82 13.12 7.83
N LEU A 79 -12.55 13.55 7.79
CA LEU A 79 -12.06 14.63 8.63
C LEU A 79 -12.71 15.96 8.28
N THR A 80 -12.77 16.28 6.99
CA THR A 80 -13.34 17.54 6.52
C THR A 80 -14.82 17.62 6.89
N SER A 81 -15.60 16.55 6.70
CA SER A 81 -17.00 16.52 7.13
C SER A 81 -17.16 16.66 8.65
N THR A 82 -16.31 15.99 9.43
CA THR A 82 -16.35 16.08 10.90
C THR A 82 -16.02 17.49 11.39
N LEU A 83 -14.95 18.08 10.86
CA LEU A 83 -14.55 19.44 11.22
C LEU A 83 -15.60 20.47 10.79
N TRP A 84 -16.19 20.28 9.61
CA TRP A 84 -17.25 21.14 9.09
C TRP A 84 -18.52 21.07 9.95
N ASN A 85 -18.94 19.86 10.33
CA ASN A 85 -20.09 19.64 11.21
C ASN A 85 -19.84 20.18 12.63
N LEU A 86 -18.61 20.12 13.14
CA LEU A 86 -18.27 20.68 14.44
C LEU A 86 -18.37 22.22 14.44
N VAL A 87 -17.85 22.88 13.41
CA VAL A 87 -17.90 24.35 13.29
C VAL A 87 -19.32 24.86 12.99
N ASN A 88 -20.12 24.06 12.29
CA ASN A 88 -21.50 24.42 11.91
C ASN A 88 -22.56 23.63 12.70
N HIS A 89 -22.22 23.22 13.93
CA HIS A 89 -23.10 22.43 14.77
C HIS A 89 -24.44 23.16 15.00
N GLY A 90 -25.56 22.46 14.77
CA GLY A 90 -26.91 22.99 14.87
C GLY A 90 -27.41 23.72 13.62
N LYS A 91 -26.57 23.89 12.58
CA LYS A 91 -26.96 24.49 11.29
C LYS A 91 -26.88 23.51 10.12
N THR A 92 -26.21 22.37 10.29
CA THR A 92 -26.21 21.31 9.28
C THR A 92 -27.39 20.38 9.49
N PHE A 93 -27.95 19.84 8.39
CA PHE A 93 -29.11 18.94 8.41
C PHE A 93 -28.95 17.79 9.41
N GLU A 94 -27.72 17.29 9.59
CA GLU A 94 -27.39 16.18 10.48
C GLU A 94 -27.27 16.57 11.96
N THR A 95 -27.00 17.84 12.25
CA THR A 95 -26.82 18.33 13.65
C THR A 95 -28.00 19.18 14.12
N MET A 96 -28.97 19.46 13.24
CA MET A 96 -30.18 20.20 13.57
C MET A 96 -31.15 19.31 14.34
N ASP A 97 -31.65 19.83 15.45
CA ASP A 97 -32.62 19.13 16.27
C ASP A 97 -34.01 19.18 15.61
N TRP A 98 -34.42 18.05 15.02
CA TRP A 98 -35.70 17.89 14.35
C TRP A 98 -36.86 17.71 15.32
N SER A 99 -36.60 17.39 16.60
CA SER A 99 -37.66 17.23 17.63
C SER A 99 -38.40 18.54 17.92
N LYS A 100 -37.77 19.69 17.61
CA LYS A 100 -38.42 21.01 17.68
C LYS A 100 -39.58 21.18 16.69
N PHE A 101 -39.61 20.40 15.62
CA PHE A 101 -40.66 20.45 14.60
C PHE A 101 -41.63 19.29 14.67
N ASP A 102 -41.42 18.36 15.61
CA ASP A 102 -42.45 17.39 15.93
C ASP A 102 -43.61 18.19 16.54
N PRO A 103 -44.84 18.10 16.00
CA PRO A 103 -45.99 18.61 16.72
C PRO A 103 -45.99 17.88 18.05
N VAL A 104 -45.72 18.61 19.12
CA VAL A 104 -45.91 18.12 20.48
C VAL A 104 -47.31 17.51 20.49
N ASP A 105 -47.40 16.21 20.76
CA ASP A 105 -48.64 15.64 21.28
C ASP A 105 -48.97 16.48 22.52
N GLU A 106 -49.81 17.50 22.31
CA GLU A 106 -50.60 18.18 23.32
C GLU A 106 -51.60 17.15 23.87
N GLU A 107 -51.09 16.04 24.42
CA GLU A 107 -51.87 15.04 25.14
C GLU A 107 -52.21 15.62 26.52
N GLU A 108 -53.33 16.33 26.51
CA GLU A 108 -54.42 16.27 27.48
C GLU A 108 -54.03 16.49 28.96
N GLU A 109 -54.25 17.71 29.44
CA GLU A 109 -54.52 17.96 30.86
C GLU A 109 -55.78 17.15 31.26
N GLU A 110 -55.59 15.97 31.86
CA GLU A 110 -56.63 15.29 32.64
C GLU A 110 -56.95 16.16 33.87
N ASP A 111 -57.93 17.04 33.69
CA ASP A 111 -58.67 17.73 34.74
C ASP A 111 -59.58 16.69 35.42
N ASP A 112 -59.02 15.95 36.37
CA ASP A 112 -59.76 15.05 37.26
C ASP A 112 -60.41 15.88 38.39
N ASP A 113 -61.38 16.72 38.00
CA ASP A 113 -62.29 17.44 38.89
C ASP A 113 -63.62 16.65 38.94
N ASP A 114 -63.57 15.43 39.50
CA ASP A 114 -64.79 14.67 39.84
C ASP A 114 -65.26 15.13 41.23
N ASP A 115 -65.91 16.29 41.21
CA ASP A 115 -66.63 16.95 42.29
C ASP A 115 -67.91 16.15 42.60
N ASP A 116 -67.95 15.57 43.80
CA ASP A 116 -69.10 15.44 44.70
C ASP A 116 -70.49 15.12 44.09
N ASP A 117 -70.96 13.88 44.22
CA ASP A 117 -72.39 13.56 44.29
C ASP A 117 -72.63 12.53 45.41
N ASP A 118 -72.70 13.09 46.62
CA ASP A 118 -73.42 12.59 47.79
C ASP A 118 -74.91 12.46 47.42
N ASP A 119 -75.53 11.27 47.48
CA ASP A 119 -76.94 11.08 47.90
C ASP A 119 -77.43 9.60 47.85
N GLU A 120 -77.88 9.12 49.03
CA GLU A 120 -78.72 7.94 49.40
C GLU A 120 -78.14 6.52 49.56
#